data_AF-A0A948RWQ6-F1
#
_entry.id   AF-A0A948RWQ6-F1
#
_cell.length_a   1.000
_cell.length_b   1.000
_cell.length_c   1.000
_cell.angle_alpha   90.00
_cell.angle_beta   90.00
_cell.angle_gamma   90.00
#
_symmetry.space_group_name_H-M   'P 1'
#
loop_
_entity.id
_entity.type
_entity.pdbx_description
1 polymer ?
#
loop_
_entity_poly.entity_id
_entity_poly.type
_entity_poly.pdbx_seq_one_letter_code
_entity_poly.pdbx_strand_id
1 'polypeptide(L)'
;MPLDDHDLVFETLKGSHAAFAILMQRYERLVYRFVYTYARNPEDALDLTQDAFIRTYEKLGSYRGEGEFRSWLLRVTHSVSANWLRSRRRQRDRQVHRVAVTLRYFERLPSREIAAVLECSEGTAKNLLFRGVDKMRRSLASQREIVR
;
A
#
# COMPACT_ATOMS: atom_id res chain seq x y z
N MET A 1 -0.94 13.08 -37.04
CA MET A 1 -1.92 12.50 -36.09
C MET A 1 -1.28 12.49 -34.71
N PRO A 2 -2.02 12.73 -33.61
CA PRO A 2 -1.49 12.45 -32.29
C PRO A 2 -1.10 10.97 -32.21
N LEU A 3 0.08 10.68 -31.65
CA LEU A 3 0.56 9.30 -31.49
C LEU A 3 -0.45 8.50 -30.67
N ASP A 4 -0.72 7.27 -31.12
CA ASP A 4 -1.55 6.34 -30.37
C ASP A 4 -0.79 5.80 -29.13
N ASP A 5 -1.45 5.00 -28.31
CA ASP A 5 -0.79 4.46 -27.10
C ASP A 5 0.39 3.55 -27.43
N HIS A 6 0.30 2.79 -28.51
CA HIS A 6 1.34 1.84 -28.89
C HIS A 6 2.61 2.58 -29.33
N ASP A 7 2.44 3.63 -30.14
CA ASP A 7 3.54 4.50 -30.57
C ASP A 7 4.21 5.18 -29.37
N LEU A 8 3.43 5.72 -28.43
CA LEU A 8 3.96 6.37 -27.23
C LEU A 8 4.70 5.38 -26.32
N VAL A 9 4.21 4.16 -26.19
CA VAL A 9 4.92 3.08 -25.48
C VAL A 9 6.25 2.80 -26.15
N PHE A 10 6.26 2.62 -27.47
CA PHE A 10 7.48 2.32 -28.22
C PHE A 10 8.53 3.43 -28.09
N GLU A 11 8.14 4.68 -28.22
CA GLU A 11 9.04 5.82 -28.02
C GLU A 11 9.52 5.94 -26.57
N THR A 12 8.68 5.60 -25.59
CA THR A 12 9.10 5.53 -24.18
C THR A 12 10.19 4.49 -23.99
N LEU A 13 10.04 3.29 -24.57
CA LEU A 13 11.03 2.21 -24.48
C LEU A 13 12.36 2.56 -25.16
N LYS A 14 12.37 3.50 -26.12
CA LYS A 14 13.60 4.08 -26.69
C LYS A 14 14.23 5.17 -25.83
N GLY A 15 13.64 5.52 -24.68
CA GLY A 15 14.14 6.53 -23.75
C GLY A 15 13.42 7.88 -23.81
N SER A 16 12.35 8.02 -24.59
CA SER A 16 11.58 9.27 -24.64
C SER A 16 10.69 9.43 -23.41
N HIS A 17 11.16 10.19 -22.43
CA HIS A 17 10.37 10.55 -21.24
C HIS A 17 9.15 11.41 -21.59
N ALA A 18 9.25 12.21 -22.66
CA ALA A 18 8.13 13.01 -23.15
C ALA A 18 6.97 12.13 -23.66
N ALA A 19 7.28 11.01 -24.31
CA ALA A 19 6.25 10.05 -24.75
C ALA A 19 5.50 9.44 -23.55
N PHE A 20 6.22 9.11 -22.48
CA PHE A 20 5.58 8.63 -21.26
C PHE A 20 4.73 9.70 -20.58
N ALA A 21 5.18 10.95 -20.55
CA ALA A 21 4.41 12.06 -19.99
C ALA A 21 3.05 12.22 -20.69
N ILE A 22 2.98 12.01 -22.01
CA ILE A 22 1.73 12.02 -22.77
C ILE A 22 0.83 10.85 -22.35
N LEU A 23 1.36 9.64 -22.17
CA LEU A 23 0.60 8.49 -21.63
C LEU A 23 0.07 8.80 -20.23
N MET A 24 0.90 9.38 -19.35
CA MET A 24 0.49 9.76 -18.00
C MET A 24 -0.67 10.75 -18.04
N GLN A 25 -0.54 11.84 -18.79
CA GLN A 25 -1.59 12.85 -18.91
C GLN A 25 -2.89 12.27 -19.47
N ARG A 26 -2.79 11.38 -20.46
CA ARG A 26 -3.94 10.68 -21.07
C ARG A 26 -4.68 9.80 -20.06
N TYR A 27 -3.95 9.15 -19.16
CA TYR A 27 -4.49 8.15 -18.24
C TYR A 27 -4.66 8.61 -16.80
N GLU A 28 -4.22 9.82 -16.45
CA GLU A 28 -4.22 10.37 -15.09
C GLU A 28 -5.59 10.23 -14.42
N ARG A 29 -6.64 10.71 -15.08
CA ARG A 29 -8.00 10.67 -14.53
C ARG A 29 -8.51 9.23 -14.32
N LEU A 30 -8.14 8.30 -15.19
CA LEU A 30 -8.53 6.89 -15.06
C LEU A 30 -7.81 6.25 -13.87
N VAL A 31 -6.50 6.45 -13.76
CA VAL A 31 -5.67 5.91 -12.68
C VAL A 31 -6.11 6.50 -11.35
N TYR A 32 -6.26 7.81 -11.26
CA TYR A 32 -6.72 8.51 -10.05
C TYR A 32 -8.06 7.95 -9.56
N ARG A 33 -9.06 7.83 -10.46
CA ARG A 33 -10.37 7.28 -10.10
C ARG A 33 -10.28 5.83 -9.62
N PHE A 34 -9.43 5.03 -10.24
CA PHE A 34 -9.23 3.65 -9.83
C PHE A 34 -8.61 3.58 -8.43
N VAL A 35 -7.49 4.26 -8.20
CA VAL A 35 -6.79 4.20 -6.90
C VAL A 35 -7.62 4.81 -5.77
N TYR A 36 -8.47 5.81 -6.07
CA TYR A 36 -9.39 6.41 -5.09
C TYR A 36 -10.31 5.37 -4.44
N THR A 37 -10.69 4.30 -5.16
CA THR A 37 -11.52 3.21 -4.59
C THR A 37 -10.81 2.46 -3.45
N TYR A 38 -9.47 2.45 -3.45
CA TYR A 38 -8.63 1.88 -2.40
C TYR A 38 -8.31 2.92 -1.32
N ALA A 39 -7.91 4.13 -1.73
CA ALA A 39 -7.42 5.19 -0.85
C ALA A 39 -8.54 5.83 0.00
N ARG A 40 -9.70 6.09 -0.62
CA ARG A 40 -10.88 6.74 -0.03
C ARG A 40 -10.63 8.12 0.59
N ASN A 41 -9.55 8.79 0.21
CA ASN A 41 -9.32 10.20 0.50
C ASN A 41 -8.39 10.79 -0.58
N PRO A 42 -8.43 12.13 -0.80
CA PRO A 42 -7.70 12.75 -1.90
C PRO A 42 -6.18 12.67 -1.77
N GLU A 43 -5.63 12.90 -0.57
CA GLU A 43 -4.19 12.94 -0.32
C GLU A 43 -3.53 11.59 -0.64
N ASP A 44 -4.00 10.51 -0.01
CA ASP A 44 -3.51 9.16 -0.29
C ASP A 44 -3.74 8.76 -1.76
N ALA A 45 -4.80 9.24 -2.41
CA ALA A 45 -5.08 8.92 -3.80
C ALA A 45 -4.11 9.60 -4.77
N LEU A 46 -3.70 10.84 -4.49
CA LEU A 46 -2.68 11.55 -5.28
C LEU A 46 -1.34 10.83 -5.18
N ASP A 47 -0.89 10.51 -3.96
CA ASP A 47 0.36 9.78 -3.74
C ASP A 47 0.34 8.41 -4.41
N LEU A 48 -0.75 7.66 -4.24
CA LEU A 48 -0.89 6.33 -4.85
C LEU A 48 -1.00 6.38 -6.38
N THR A 49 -1.51 7.48 -6.95
CA THR A 49 -1.52 7.70 -8.40
C THR A 49 -0.09 7.87 -8.91
N GLN A 50 0.72 8.68 -8.23
CA GLN A 50 2.13 8.86 -8.58
C GLN A 50 2.90 7.52 -8.50
N ASP A 51 2.74 6.80 -7.39
CA ASP A 51 3.31 5.46 -7.23
C ASP A 51 2.90 4.52 -8.36
N ALA A 52 1.62 4.53 -8.76
CA ALA A 52 1.14 3.70 -9.85
C ALA A 52 1.86 4.04 -11.17
N PHE A 53 2.06 5.33 -11.50
CA PHE A 53 2.77 5.72 -12.71
C PHE A 53 4.26 5.40 -12.66
N ILE A 54 4.93 5.60 -11.53
CA ILE A 54 6.34 5.18 -11.34
C ILE A 54 6.47 3.68 -11.60
N ARG A 55 5.57 2.87 -11.03
CA ARG A 55 5.56 1.41 -11.23
C ARG A 55 5.22 0.99 -12.65
N THR A 56 4.35 1.75 -13.31
CA THR A 56 4.06 1.56 -14.75
C THR A 56 5.32 1.82 -15.58
N TYR A 57 6.04 2.91 -15.32
CA TYR A 57 7.28 3.22 -16.01
C TYR A 57 8.33 2.12 -15.81
N GLU A 58 8.60 1.73 -14.56
CA GLU A 58 9.53 0.64 -14.22
C GLU A 58 9.21 -0.68 -14.93
N LYS A 59 7.92 -0.98 -15.09
CA LYS A 59 7.45 -2.25 -15.68
C LYS A 59 7.21 -2.17 -17.17
N LEU A 60 7.33 -1.00 -17.80
CA LEU A 60 6.90 -0.80 -19.18
C LEU A 60 7.62 -1.74 -20.16
N GLY A 61 8.90 -2.05 -19.90
CA GLY A 61 9.66 -3.02 -20.70
C GLY A 61 9.12 -4.46 -20.67
N SER A 62 8.22 -4.79 -19.74
CA SER A 62 7.53 -6.08 -19.70
C SER A 62 6.23 -6.12 -20.51
N TYR A 63 5.76 -4.96 -21.01
CA TYR A 63 4.58 -4.90 -21.86
C TYR A 63 4.95 -5.35 -23.28
N ARG A 64 4.35 -6.47 -23.70
CA ARG A 64 4.65 -7.12 -24.98
C ARG A 64 3.85 -6.59 -26.16
N GLY A 65 3.04 -5.54 -25.97
CA GLY A 65 2.10 -5.06 -26.99
C GLY A 65 0.89 -5.97 -27.21
N GLU A 66 0.74 -7.05 -26.43
CA GLU A 66 -0.41 -7.95 -26.48
C GLU A 66 -1.63 -7.29 -25.80
N GLY A 67 -2.57 -6.79 -26.61
CA GLY A 67 -3.80 -6.13 -26.16
C GLY A 67 -3.62 -4.65 -25.79
N GLU A 68 -4.69 -4.00 -25.32
CA GLU A 68 -4.69 -2.55 -25.03
C GLU A 68 -3.77 -2.17 -23.87
N PHE A 69 -2.95 -1.13 -24.07
CA PHE A 69 -2.11 -0.54 -23.02
C PHE A 69 -2.93 -0.16 -21.77
N ARG A 70 -4.14 0.38 -21.96
CA ARG A 70 -5.09 0.68 -20.89
C ARG A 70 -5.33 -0.50 -19.95
N SER A 71 -5.53 -1.69 -20.51
CA SER A 71 -5.80 -2.90 -19.74
C SER A 71 -4.57 -3.36 -18.95
N TRP A 72 -3.39 -3.23 -19.55
CA TRP A 72 -2.12 -3.52 -18.87
C TRP A 72 -1.84 -2.52 -17.74
N LEU A 73 -2.03 -1.22 -17.99
CA LEU A 73 -1.89 -0.15 -16.99
C LEU A 73 -2.79 -0.42 -15.78
N LEU A 74 -4.08 -0.70 -15.99
CA LEU A 74 -5.01 -0.99 -14.89
C LEU A 74 -4.59 -2.22 -14.06
N ARG A 75 -3.95 -3.22 -14.68
CA ARG A 75 -3.40 -4.38 -13.96
C ARG A 75 -2.24 -3.99 -13.05
N VAL A 76 -1.33 -3.12 -13.53
CA VAL A 76 -0.25 -2.57 -12.70
C VAL A 76 -0.84 -1.74 -11.56
N THR A 77 -1.73 -0.80 -11.86
CA THR A 77 -2.41 0.05 -10.88
C THR A 77 -3.14 -0.78 -9.82
N HIS A 78 -3.84 -1.85 -10.20
CA HIS A 78 -4.47 -2.79 -9.26
C HIS A 78 -3.45 -3.42 -8.31
N SER A 79 -2.33 -3.91 -8.84
CA SER A 79 -1.28 -4.53 -8.02
C SER A 79 -0.70 -3.55 -7.00
N VAL A 80 -0.40 -2.32 -7.43
CA VAL A 80 0.10 -1.25 -6.57
C VAL A 80 -0.90 -0.90 -5.48
N SER A 81 -2.16 -0.69 -5.86
CA SER A 81 -3.24 -0.32 -4.93
C SER A 81 -3.52 -1.42 -3.90
N ALA A 82 -3.54 -2.67 -4.33
CA ALA A 82 -3.74 -3.82 -3.44
C ALA A 82 -2.56 -3.98 -2.46
N ASN A 83 -1.32 -3.77 -2.92
CA ASN A 83 -0.14 -3.79 -2.06
C ASN A 83 -0.17 -2.68 -1.01
N TRP A 84 -0.48 -1.46 -1.44
CA TRP A 84 -0.63 -0.31 -0.57
C TRP A 84 -1.67 -0.55 0.51
N LEU A 85 -2.87 -1.02 0.15
CA LEU A 85 -3.95 -1.29 1.10
C LEU A 85 -3.55 -2.38 2.12
N ARG A 86 -2.87 -3.44 1.66
CA ARG A 86 -2.34 -4.48 2.55
C ARG A 86 -1.30 -3.93 3.52
N SER A 87 -0.40 -3.06 3.05
CA SER A 87 0.61 -2.40 3.89
C SER A 87 -0.03 -1.50 4.95
N ARG A 88 -1.00 -0.67 4.54
CA ARG A 88 -1.73 0.24 5.42
C ARG A 88 -2.48 -0.49 6.53
N ARG A 89 -3.16 -1.60 6.20
CA ARG A 89 -3.81 -2.47 7.21
C ARG A 89 -2.80 -3.03 8.21
N ARG A 90 -1.67 -3.55 7.74
CA ARG A 90 -0.61 -4.07 8.63
C ARG A 90 -0.03 -2.98 9.54
N GLN A 91 0.13 -1.75 9.06
CA GLN A 91 0.58 -0.63 9.88
C GLN A 91 -0.42 -0.29 10.98
N ARG A 92 -1.71 -0.20 10.64
CA ARG A 92 -2.79 0.01 11.61
C ARG A 92 -2.80 -1.08 12.68
N ASP A 93 -2.74 -2.35 12.29
CA ASP A 93 -2.72 -3.47 13.24
C ASP A 93 -1.52 -3.39 14.18
N ARG A 94 -0.33 -3.05 13.66
CA ARG A 94 0.87 -2.84 14.48
C ARG A 94 0.67 -1.70 15.48
N GLN A 95 0.10 -0.58 15.04
CA GLN A 95 -0.15 0.57 15.90
C GLN A 95 -1.12 0.21 17.03
N VAL A 96 -2.24 -0.44 16.71
CA VAL A 96 -3.25 -0.82 17.72
C VAL A 96 -2.66 -1.82 18.73
N HIS A 97 -1.89 -2.82 18.28
CA HIS A 97 -1.19 -3.72 19.20
C HIS A 97 -0.21 -2.98 20.11
N ARG A 98 0.55 -2.02 19.57
CA ARG A 98 1.50 -1.21 20.35
C ARG A 98 0.79 -0.39 21.41
N VAL A 99 -0.32 0.27 21.06
CA VAL A 99 -1.12 1.05 22.03
C VAL A 99 -1.66 0.15 23.12
N ALA A 100 -2.25 -1.00 22.78
CA ALA A 100 -2.74 -1.95 23.77
C ALA A 100 -1.63 -2.39 24.75
N VAL A 101 -0.46 -2.77 24.23
CA VAL A 101 0.71 -3.14 25.05
C VAL A 101 1.14 -1.97 25.95
N THR A 102 1.16 -0.74 25.42
CA THR A 102 1.55 0.45 26.17
C THR A 102 0.63 0.67 27.36
N LEU A 103 -0.68 0.68 27.11
CA LEU A 103 -1.71 0.82 28.14
C LEU A 103 -1.63 -0.29 29.21
N ARG A 104 -1.29 -1.52 28.79
CA ARG A 104 -1.19 -2.64 29.73
C ARG A 104 0.06 -2.58 30.62
N TYR A 105 1.22 -2.34 30.04
CA TYR A 105 2.50 -2.52 30.74
C TYR A 105 3.06 -1.24 31.33
N PHE A 106 2.79 -0.08 30.73
CA PHE A 106 3.25 1.22 31.22
C PHE A 106 2.18 1.91 32.06
N GLU A 107 0.94 1.97 31.56
CA GLU A 107 -0.17 2.60 32.28
C GLU A 107 -0.89 1.65 33.27
N ARG A 108 -0.50 0.37 33.29
CA ARG A 108 -1.03 -0.68 34.19
C ARG A 108 -2.56 -0.87 34.12
N LEU A 109 -3.18 -0.50 33.00
CA LEU A 109 -4.63 -0.63 32.86
C LEU A 109 -5.06 -2.11 32.78
N PRO A 110 -6.18 -2.50 33.41
CA PRO A 110 -6.81 -3.80 33.20
C PRO A 110 -7.46 -3.87 31.80
N SER A 111 -7.65 -5.08 31.27
CA SER A 111 -8.20 -5.28 29.92
C SER A 111 -9.53 -4.58 29.66
N ARG A 112 -10.39 -4.46 30.68
CA ARG A 112 -11.67 -3.72 30.59
C ARG A 112 -11.48 -2.22 30.31
N GLU A 113 -10.45 -1.60 30.91
CA GLU A 113 -10.17 -0.17 30.75
C GLU A 113 -9.44 0.09 29.44
N ILE A 114 -8.56 -0.83 29.03
CA ILE A 114 -7.95 -0.82 27.68
C ILE A 114 -9.05 -0.89 26.61
N ALA A 115 -10.05 -1.75 26.81
CA ALA A 115 -11.19 -1.89 25.91
C ALA A 115 -12.00 -0.60 25.83
N ALA A 116 -12.23 0.07 26.96
CA ALA A 116 -12.89 1.38 27.00
C ALA A 116 -12.08 2.46 26.25
N VAL A 117 -10.76 2.55 26.48
CA VAL A 117 -9.87 3.51 25.81
C VAL A 117 -9.80 3.27 24.30
N LEU A 118 -9.81 2.01 23.86
CA LEU A 118 -9.74 1.63 22.45
C LEU A 118 -11.12 1.49 21.79
N GLU A 119 -12.20 1.82 22.49
CA GLU A 119 -13.59 1.73 22.02
C GLU A 119 -13.90 0.35 21.40
N CYS A 120 -13.48 -0.73 22.05
CA CYS A 120 -13.69 -2.10 21.58
C CYS A 120 -14.16 -3.04 22.69
N SER A 121 -14.48 -4.29 22.33
CA SER A 121 -14.85 -5.29 23.34
C SER A 121 -13.65 -5.72 24.18
N GLU A 122 -13.89 -6.15 25.42
CA GLU A 122 -12.82 -6.67 26.28
C GLU A 122 -12.10 -7.89 25.66
N GLY A 123 -12.84 -8.73 24.93
CA GLY A 123 -12.27 -9.85 24.16
C GLY A 123 -11.33 -9.37 23.06
N THR A 124 -11.69 -8.29 22.35
CA THR A 124 -10.84 -7.66 21.33
C THR A 124 -9.58 -7.09 21.95
N ALA A 125 -9.68 -6.36 23.07
CA ALA A 125 -8.51 -5.83 23.79
C ALA A 125 -7.55 -6.93 24.23
N LYS A 126 -8.07 -8.04 24.78
CA LYS A 126 -7.26 -9.23 25.14
C LYS A 126 -6.55 -9.82 23.91
N ASN A 127 -7.25 -9.95 22.78
CA ASN A 127 -6.66 -10.43 21.53
C ASN A 127 -5.55 -9.50 21.01
N LEU A 128 -5.76 -8.18 21.02
CA LEU A 128 -4.78 -7.19 20.59
C LEU A 128 -3.51 -7.25 21.45
N LEU A 129 -3.66 -7.37 22.77
CA LEU A 129 -2.55 -7.55 23.72
C LEU A 129 -1.76 -8.83 23.41
N PHE A 130 -2.47 -9.96 23.29
CA PHE A 130 -1.85 -11.25 22.98
C PHE A 130 -1.03 -11.18 21.68
N ARG A 131 -1.64 -10.65 20.60
CA ARG A 131 -0.96 -10.51 19.30
C ARG A 131 0.21 -9.53 19.36
N GLY A 132 0.10 -8.45 20.14
CA GLY A 132 1.20 -7.51 20.36
C GLY A 132 2.40 -8.14 21.05
N VAL A 133 2.16 -8.82 22.17
CA VAL A 133 3.21 -9.51 22.94
C VAL A 133 3.83 -10.67 22.16
N ASP A 134 3.03 -11.48 21.46
CA ASP A 134 3.53 -12.57 20.61
C ASP A 134 4.47 -12.05 19.50
N LYS A 135 4.11 -10.95 18.83
CA LYS A 135 4.98 -10.32 17.82
C LYS A 135 6.30 -9.85 18.42
N MET A 136 6.29 -9.23 19.60
CA MET A 136 7.52 -8.79 20.28
C MET A 136 8.39 -9.98 20.68
N ARG A 137 7.79 -11.04 21.24
CA ARG A 137 8.51 -12.28 21.60
C ARG A 137 9.22 -12.91 20.41
N ARG A 138 8.52 -13.03 19.26
CA ARG A 138 9.10 -13.57 18.03
C ARG A 138 10.26 -12.71 17.51
N SER A 139 10.11 -11.39 17.53
CA SER A 139 11.16 -10.47 17.09
C SER A 139 12.42 -10.55 17.97
N LEU A 140 12.26 -10.72 19.28
CA LEU A 140 13.37 -10.90 20.20
C LEU A 140 14.03 -12.27 20.04
N ALA A 141 13.25 -13.33 19.77
CA ALA A 141 13.79 -14.65 19.50
C ALA A 141 14.67 -14.66 18.23
N SER A 142 14.20 -14.06 17.13
CA SER A 142 14.99 -13.96 15.90
C SER A 142 16.27 -13.15 16.07
N GLN A 143 16.26 -12.11 16.92
CA GLN A 143 17.47 -11.34 17.22
C GLN A 143 18.49 -12.12 18.05
N ARG A 144 18.04 -12.97 18.97
CA ARG A 144 18.94 -13.82 19.78
C ARG A 144 19.62 -14.90 18.96
N GLU A 145 19.01 -15.35 17.87
CA GLU A 145 19.60 -16.31 16.93
C GLU A 145 20.64 -15.67 16.01
N ILE A 146 20.52 -14.38 15.68
CA ILE A 146 21.47 -13.66 14.81
C ILE A 146 22.78 -13.28 15.53
N VAL A 147 22.76 -13.18 16.86
CA VAL A 147 23.92 -12.77 17.70
C VAL A 147 24.70 -13.98 18.24
N ARG A 148 24.37 -15.21 17.80
CA ARG A 148 25.11 -16.45 18.07
C ARG A 148 25.89 -16.89 16.84
#